data_AF-A0AAV6YHE9-F1
#
_entry.id   AF-A0AAV6YHE9-F1
#
_cell.length_a   1.000
_cell.length_b   1.000
_cell.length_c   1.000
_cell.angle_alpha   90.00
_cell.angle_beta   90.00
_cell.angle_gamma   90.00
#
_symmetry.space_group_name_H-M   'P 1'
#
loop_
_entity.id
_entity.type
_entity.pdbx_description
1 polymer ?
#
loop_
_entity_poly.entity_id
_entity_poly.type
_entity_poly.pdbx_seq_one_letter_code
_entity_poly.pdbx_strand_id
1 'polypeptide(L)'
;MLLYFMILNLVCCFIYSLGAMPGYMVLIRSLTPEEKSFGLGLHLLASRALGGIPSPIYYGAAIDTTCIKWGTTSCGGPGACRMYDTDAYRQLYIGIPSVLRGVSYIPCIFILRALRRRPPRAQDGAL
;
A
#
# COMPACT_ATOMS: atom_id res chain seq x y z
N MET A 1 19.51 15.78 5.28
CA MET A 1 18.40 14.89 5.69
C MET A 1 17.27 14.80 4.67
N LEU A 2 16.75 15.92 4.14
CA LEU A 2 15.65 15.88 3.16
C LEU A 2 15.97 15.08 1.88
N LEU A 3 17.18 15.26 1.33
CA LEU A 3 17.66 14.55 0.14
C LEU A 3 17.64 13.02 0.30
N TYR A 4 18.10 12.51 1.45
CA TYR A 4 18.10 11.07 1.76
C TYR A 4 16.67 10.50 1.73
N PHE A 5 15.71 11.21 2.31
CA PHE A 5 14.31 10.81 2.29
C PHE A 5 13.71 10.85 0.89
N MET A 6 14.04 11.85 0.08
CA MET A 6 13.57 11.94 -1.29
C MET A 6 14.09 10.76 -2.13
N ILE A 7 15.38 10.43 -1.98
CA ILE A 7 16.01 9.28 -2.64
C ILE A 7 15.33 7.98 -2.18
N LEU A 8 15.15 7.79 -0.87
CA LEU A 8 14.52 6.58 -0.35
C LEU A 8 13.07 6.43 -0.82
N ASN A 9 12.31 7.53 -0.83
CA ASN A 9 10.95 7.54 -1.34
C ASN A 9 10.90 7.20 -2.83
N LEU A 10 11.81 7.76 -3.63
CA LEU A 10 11.94 7.45 -5.05
C LEU A 10 12.19 5.96 -5.27
N VAL A 11 13.13 5.37 -4.53
CA VAL A 11 13.44 3.93 -4.61
C VAL A 11 12.20 3.10 -4.22
N CYS A 12 11.51 3.44 -3.13
CA CYS A 12 10.30 2.75 -2.69
C CYS A 12 9.16 2.85 -3.72
N CYS A 13 8.99 4.01 -4.37
CA CYS A 13 7.99 4.22 -5.41
C CYS A 13 8.35 3.45 -6.68
N PHE A 14 9.62 3.41 -7.06
CA PHE A 14 10.10 2.63 -8.20
C PHE A 14 9.84 1.12 -8.01
N ILE A 15 10.24 0.57 -6.86
CA ILE A 15 9.98 -0.85 -6.52
C ILE A 15 8.48 -1.15 -6.54
N TYR A 16 7.65 -0.24 -6.05
CA TYR A 16 6.20 -0.40 -6.08
C TYR A 16 5.64 -0.45 -7.50
N SER A 17 6.04 0.49 -8.36
CA SER A 17 5.60 0.53 -9.76
C SER A 17 5.97 -0.75 -10.51
N LEU A 18 7.17 -1.30 -10.25
CA LEU A 18 7.62 -2.56 -10.84
C LEU A 18 6.75 -3.76 -10.45
N GLY A 19 6.12 -3.77 -9.27
CA GLY A 19 5.21 -4.83 -8.84
C GLY A 19 3.75 -4.59 -9.23
N ALA A 20 3.29 -3.35 -9.08
CA ALA A 20 1.89 -2.98 -9.31
C ALA A 20 1.49 -3.12 -10.78
N MET A 21 2.35 -2.67 -11.71
CA MET A 21 2.06 -2.73 -13.15
C MET A 21 1.90 -4.15 -13.70
N PRO A 22 2.84 -5.10 -13.48
CA PRO A 22 2.65 -6.46 -13.95
C PRO A 22 1.49 -7.16 -13.24
N GLY A 23 1.25 -6.89 -11.96
CA GLY A 23 0.09 -7.43 -11.24
C GLY A 23 -1.23 -7.00 -11.88
N TYR A 24 -1.34 -5.72 -12.24
CA TYR A 24 -2.50 -5.19 -12.95
C TYR A 24 -2.64 -5.73 -14.38
N MET A 25 -1.52 -5.92 -15.09
CA MET A 25 -1.52 -6.55 -16.42
C MET A 25 -2.01 -7.99 -16.38
N VAL A 26 -1.60 -8.76 -15.37
CA VAL A 26 -2.09 -10.14 -15.17
C VAL A 26 -3.60 -10.14 -14.90
N LEU A 27 -4.09 -9.27 -14.01
CA LEU A 27 -5.52 -9.13 -13.74
C LEU A 27 -6.33 -8.88 -15.02
N ILE A 28 -5.89 -7.94 -15.86
CA ILE A 28 -6.53 -7.60 -17.13
C ILE A 28 -6.54 -8.77 -18.11
N ARG A 29 -5.49 -9.58 -18.13
CA ARG A 29 -5.31 -10.73 -19.04
C ARG A 29 -6.08 -11.97 -18.59
N SER A 30 -6.39 -12.08 -17.31
CA SER A 30 -7.16 -13.19 -16.73
C SER A 30 -8.67 -13.05 -16.90
N LEU A 31 -9.16 -11.89 -17.35
CA LEU A 31 -10.58 -11.61 -17.54
C LEU A 31 -10.99 -11.74 -19.01
N THR A 32 -12.20 -12.24 -19.25
CA THR A 32 -12.85 -12.24 -20.56
C THR A 32 -13.17 -10.79 -20.99
N PRO A 33 -13.25 -10.50 -22.31
CA PRO A 33 -13.49 -9.14 -22.79
C PRO A 33 -14.84 -8.56 -22.34
N GLU A 34 -15.86 -9.40 -22.17
CA GLU A 34 -17.21 -8.99 -21.78
C GLU A 34 -17.30 -8.59 -20.29
N GLU A 35 -16.55 -9.25 -19.41
CA GLU A 35 -16.60 -9.00 -17.95
C GLU A 35 -15.48 -8.06 -17.45
N LYS A 36 -14.64 -7.58 -18.37
CA LYS A 36 -13.45 -6.80 -18.05
C LYS A 36 -13.76 -5.54 -17.27
N SER A 37 -14.75 -4.77 -17.72
CA SER A 37 -15.17 -3.52 -17.06
C SER A 37 -15.70 -3.78 -15.64
N PHE A 38 -16.44 -4.87 -15.46
CA PHE A 38 -16.97 -5.28 -14.15
C PHE A 38 -15.85 -5.72 -13.20
N GLY A 39 -14.93 -6.57 -13.65
CA GLY A 39 -13.81 -7.05 -12.84
C GLY A 39 -12.85 -5.93 -12.40
N LEU A 40 -12.55 -4.99 -13.30
CA LEU A 40 -11.79 -3.79 -12.92
C LEU A 40 -12.56 -2.90 -11.94
N GLY A 41 -13.88 -2.74 -12.14
CA GLY A 41 -14.75 -2.00 -11.23
C GLY A 41 -14.71 -2.58 -9.81
N LEU A 42 -14.82 -3.90 -9.68
CA LEU A 42 -14.74 -4.59 -8.40
C LEU A 42 -13.35 -4.48 -7.76
N HIS A 43 -12.28 -4.62 -8.54
CA HIS A 43 -10.91 -4.44 -8.05
C HIS A 43 -10.70 -3.02 -7.48
N LEU A 44 -11.16 -2.01 -8.21
CA LEU A 44 -11.11 -0.63 -7.75
C LEU A 44 -11.97 -0.43 -6.50
N LEU A 45 -13.23 -0.88 -6.50
CA LEU A 45 -14.11 -0.78 -5.33
C LEU A 45 -13.48 -1.41 -4.09
N ALA A 46 -12.99 -2.64 -4.20
CA ALA A 46 -12.34 -3.35 -3.10
C ALA A 46 -11.07 -2.63 -2.63
N SER A 47 -10.21 -2.18 -3.55
CA SER A 47 -8.98 -1.46 -3.17
C SER A 47 -9.27 -0.13 -2.47
N ARG A 48 -10.33 0.60 -2.87
CA ARG A 48 -10.73 1.84 -2.22
C ARG A 48 -11.40 1.58 -0.88
N ALA A 49 -12.29 0.60 -0.79
CA ALA A 49 -12.96 0.26 0.46
C ALA A 49 -11.98 -0.25 1.53
N LEU A 50 -11.07 -1.15 1.15
CA LEU A 50 -10.15 -1.81 2.08
C LEU A 50 -8.84 -1.07 2.32
N GLY A 51 -8.41 -0.23 1.37
CA GLY A 51 -7.15 0.51 1.47
C GLY A 51 -7.35 2.01 1.40
N GLY A 52 -8.06 2.49 0.38
CA GLY A 52 -8.23 3.92 0.10
C GLY A 52 -8.87 4.71 1.24
N ILE A 53 -9.96 4.21 1.84
CA ILE A 53 -10.65 4.86 2.96
C ILE A 53 -9.91 4.68 4.30
N PRO A 54 -9.47 3.47 4.70
CA PRO A 54 -8.81 3.30 5.99
C PRO A 54 -7.41 3.90 6.04
N SER A 55 -6.71 4.02 4.90
CA SER A 55 -5.36 4.60 4.88
C SER A 55 -5.29 6.03 5.45
N PRO A 56 -6.02 7.05 4.97
CA PRO A 56 -5.94 8.40 5.54
C PRO A 56 -6.40 8.45 7.00
N ILE A 57 -7.33 7.58 7.42
CA ILE A 57 -7.77 7.50 8.83
C ILE A 57 -6.62 7.00 9.71
N TYR A 58 -5.97 5.90 9.32
CA TYR A 58 -4.86 5.33 10.06
C TYR A 58 -3.62 6.24 10.03
N TYR A 59 -3.27 6.79 8.86
CA TYR A 59 -2.17 7.74 8.75
C TYR A 59 -2.46 9.02 9.53
N GLY A 60 -3.70 9.52 9.52
CA GLY A 60 -4.10 10.67 10.34
C GLY A 60 -3.86 10.41 11.82
N ALA A 61 -4.37 9.29 12.34
CA ALA A 61 -4.13 8.90 13.74
C ALA A 61 -2.64 8.67 14.05
N ALA A 62 -1.87 8.10 13.12
CA ALA A 62 -0.43 7.92 13.29
C ALA A 62 0.32 9.26 13.34
N ILE A 63 -0.08 10.24 12.51
CA ILE A 63 0.51 11.58 12.51
C ILE A 63 0.19 12.31 13.81
N ASP A 64 -1.02 12.15 14.35
CA ASP A 64 -1.39 12.74 15.64
C ASP A 64 -0.49 12.26 16.79
N THR A 65 0.11 11.06 16.71
CA THR A 65 1.07 10.58 17.71
C THR A 65 2.39 11.35 17.74
N THR A 66 2.75 12.06 16.67
CA THR A 66 3.96 12.89 16.63
C THR A 66 3.71 14.34 17.04
N CYS A 67 2.50 14.64 17.54
CA CYS A 67 2.16 15.98 17.99
C CYS A 67 3.00 16.41 19.20
N ILE A 68 3.73 17.52 19.06
CA ILE A 68 4.48 18.15 20.15
C ILE A 68 3.58 19.16 20.87
N LYS A 69 2.76 19.90 20.12
CA LYS A 69 1.90 20.95 20.68
C LYS A 69 0.48 20.85 20.14
N TRP A 70 -0.43 20.40 21.00
CA TRP A 70 -1.86 20.41 20.76
C TRP A 70 -2.41 21.85 20.77
N GLY A 71 -3.29 22.16 19.83
CA GLY A 71 -4.11 23.37 19.91
C GLY A 71 -5.17 23.23 20.99
N THR A 72 -5.72 24.34 21.46
CA THR A 72 -6.87 24.36 22.37
C THR A 72 -8.11 24.81 21.60
N THR A 73 -9.23 24.13 21.83
CA THR A 73 -10.54 24.54 21.31
C THR A 73 -11.12 25.70 22.14
N SER A 74 -12.10 26.41 21.59
CA SER A 74 -12.83 27.46 22.32
C SER A 74 -13.49 26.95 23.61
N CYS A 75 -13.71 25.64 23.71
CA CYS A 75 -14.32 24.96 24.86
C CYS A 75 -13.27 24.39 25.84
N GLY A 76 -11.98 24.69 25.66
CA GLY A 76 -10.90 24.25 26.55
C GLY A 76 -10.37 22.82 26.31
N GLY A 77 -10.95 22.04 25.39
CA GLY A 77 -10.48 20.71 25.02
C GLY A 77 -9.31 20.73 24.01
N PRO A 78 -8.59 19.60 23.83
CA PRO A 78 -7.57 19.47 22.80
C PRO A 78 -8.19 19.60 21.41
N GLY A 79 -7.66 20.52 20.60
CA GLY A 79 -8.04 20.77 19.21
C GLY A 79 -7.02 20.19 18.24
N ALA A 80 -6.97 20.69 17.01
CA ALA A 80 -6.00 20.23 16.02
C ALA A 80 -4.55 20.49 16.48
N CYS A 81 -3.65 19.55 16.19
CA CYS A 81 -2.23 19.71 16.49
C CYS A 81 -1.60 20.82 15.63
N ARG A 82 -0.77 21.66 16.25
CA ARG A 82 -0.14 22.84 15.61
C ARG A 82 1.32 22.60 15.22
N MET A 83 2.03 21.77 15.96
CA MET A 83 3.44 21.47 15.71
C MET A 83 3.68 19.97 15.88
N TYR A 84 4.30 19.38 14.86
CA TYR A 84 4.63 17.95 14.80
C TYR A 84 6.14 17.76 14.81
N ASP A 85 6.58 16.67 15.43
CA ASP A 85 7.96 16.20 15.32
C ASP A 85 8.22 15.70 13.90
N THR A 86 9.14 16.38 13.21
CA THR A 86 9.45 16.09 11.80
C THR A 86 10.26 14.80 11.65
N ASP A 87 11.10 14.43 12.61
CA ASP A 87 11.93 13.22 12.53
C ASP A 87 11.08 11.97 12.78
N ALA A 88 10.23 11.99 13.80
CA ALA A 88 9.27 10.92 14.07
C ALA A 88 8.27 10.76 12.92
N TYR A 89 7.76 11.88 12.39
CA TYR A 89 6.85 11.87 11.24
C TYR A 89 7.48 11.19 10.02
N ARG A 90 8.75 11.50 9.71
CA ARG A 90 9.46 10.91 8.56
C ARG A 90 9.67 9.41 8.73
N GLN A 91 10.01 8.95 9.94
CA GLN A 91 10.17 7.53 10.23
C GLN A 91 8.83 6.78 10.09
N LEU A 92 7.73 7.32 10.60
CA LEU A 92 6.40 6.74 10.46
C LEU A 92 5.98 6.66 8.98
N TYR A 93 6.17 7.75 8.23
CA TYR A 93 5.76 7.86 6.84
C TYR A 93 6.44 6.84 5.92
N ILE A 94 7.72 6.54 6.15
CA ILE A 94 8.43 5.51 5.38
C ILE A 94 8.25 4.12 6.00
N GLY A 95 8.32 4.03 7.33
CA GLY A 95 8.34 2.77 8.07
C GLY A 95 7.07 1.96 7.87
N ILE A 96 5.89 2.58 8.06
CA ILE A 96 4.59 1.89 7.94
C ILE A 96 4.40 1.23 6.56
N PRO A 97 4.52 1.95 5.43
CA PRO A 97 4.31 1.34 4.12
C PRO A 97 5.45 0.36 3.76
N SER A 98 6.67 0.58 4.25
CA SER A 98 7.79 -0.34 3.99
C SER A 98 7.57 -1.69 4.67
N VAL A 99 7.12 -1.70 5.93
CA VAL A 99 6.79 -2.93 6.66
C VAL A 99 5.61 -3.64 6.00
N LEU A 100 4.53 -2.92 5.70
CA LEU A 100 3.34 -3.51 5.07
C LEU A 100 3.68 -4.16 3.72
N ARG A 101 4.50 -3.50 2.90
CA ARG A 101 4.99 -4.06 1.63
C ARG A 101 5.93 -5.25 1.83
N GLY A 102 6.83 -5.16 2.81
CA GLY A 102 7.72 -6.26 3.19
C GLY A 102 6.93 -7.54 3.49
N VAL A 103 5.88 -7.42 4.30
CA VAL A 103 4.98 -8.53 4.62
C VAL A 103 4.25 -9.03 3.37
N SER A 104 3.81 -8.14 2.47
CA SER A 104 3.16 -8.52 1.22
C SER A 104 4.07 -9.32 0.26
N TYR A 105 5.39 -9.23 0.35
CA TYR A 105 6.30 -10.04 -0.47
C TYR A 105 6.38 -11.50 0.00
N ILE A 106 6.02 -11.80 1.25
CA ILE A 106 6.03 -13.16 1.82
C ILE A 106 5.14 -14.13 1.01
N PRO A 107 3.84 -13.84 0.77
CA PRO A 107 2.99 -14.73 -0.04
C PRO A 107 3.47 -14.81 -1.49
N CYS A 108 3.99 -13.72 -2.07
CA CYS A 108 4.56 -13.76 -3.42
C CYS A 108 5.75 -14.73 -3.51
N ILE A 109 6.67 -14.68 -2.55
CA ILE A 109 7.80 -15.61 -2.49
C ILE A 109 7.31 -17.05 -2.27
N PHE A 110 6.29 -17.24 -1.43
CA PHE A 110 5.69 -18.56 -1.21
C PHE A 110 5.07 -19.13 -2.49
N ILE A 111 4.27 -18.33 -3.22
CA ILE A 111 3.67 -18.72 -4.51
C ILE A 111 4.76 -19.03 -5.53
N LEU A 112 5.78 -18.18 -5.66
CA LEU A 112 6.89 -18.43 -6.58
C LEU A 112 7.65 -19.72 -6.23
N ARG A 113 7.87 -20.00 -4.94
CA ARG A 113 8.46 -21.27 -4.50
C ARG A 113 7.55 -22.46 -4.80
N ALA A 114 6.25 -22.33 -4.59
CA ALA A 114 5.28 -23.38 -4.91
C ALA A 114 5.22 -23.66 -6.42
N LEU A 115 5.22 -22.62 -7.26
CA LEU A 115 5.25 -22.73 -8.72
C LEU A 115 6.57 -23.33 -9.22
N ARG A 116 7.72 -22.96 -8.64
CA ARG A 116 9.01 -23.58 -8.97
C ARG A 116 9.11 -25.05 -8.56
N ARG A 117 8.40 -25.46 -7.50
CA ARG A 117 8.31 -26.86 -7.07
C ARG A 117 7.32 -27.68 -7.91
N ARG A 118 6.41 -27.04 -8.64
CA ARG A 118 5.56 -27.72 -9.62
C ARG A 118 6.40 -27.89 -10.90
N PRO A 119 6.76 -29.12 -11.32
CA PRO A 119 7.22 -29.32 -12.70
C PRO A 119 6.14 -28.81 -13.65
N PRO A 120 6.47 -28.33 -14.87
CA PRO A 120 5.48 -27.86 -15.84
C PRO A 120 4.48 -28.98 -16.14
N ARG A 121 3.40 -29.02 -15.36
CA ARG A 121 2.27 -29.90 -15.61
C ARG A 121 1.49 -29.23 -16.73
N ALA A 122 1.40 -29.97 -17.83
CA ALA A 122 0.47 -29.77 -18.92
C ALA A 122 -0.77 -28.97 -18.50
N GLN A 123 -1.10 -27.93 -19.26
CA GLN A 123 -2.45 -27.39 -19.33
C GLN A 123 -3.37 -28.51 -19.87
N ASP A 124 -3.70 -29.48 -19.03
CA ASP A 124 -4.79 -30.42 -19.29
C ASP A 124 -6.10 -29.75 -18.86
N GLY A 125 -6.91 -29.39 -19.86
CA GLY A 125 -8.36 -29.58 -19.79
C GLY A 125 -9.18 -28.64 -18.91
N ALA A 126 -9.10 -27.33 -19.13
CA ALA A 126 -10.27 -26.48 -18.91
C ALA A 126 -11.08 -26.44 -20.21
N LEU A 127 -11.98 -27.41 -20.32
CA LEU A 127 -13.21 -27.36 -21.12
C LEU A 127 -14.00 -26.10 -20.77
#